data_AF-A0A4S0K2T5-F1
#
_entry.id   AF-A0A4S0K2T5-F1
#
_cell.length_a   1.000
_cell.length_b   1.000
_cell.length_c   1.000
_cell.angle_alpha   90.00
_cell.angle_beta   90.00
_cell.angle_gamma   90.00
#
_symmetry.space_group_name_H-M   'P 1'
#
loop_
_entity.id
_entity.type
_entity.pdbx_description
1 polymer ?
#
loop_
_entity_poly.entity_id
_entity_poly.type
_entity_poly.pdbx_seq_one_letter_code
_entity_poly.pdbx_strand_id
1 'polypeptide(L)'
;LRHLVQNPAELDLAFQSSPIPQLDVVLAALVAGLAARHADITLFFDDYHAVEAPAVKRFMERLTRQAPANVAFVIGSRNLPDLQLGKLRVLGDVFEIGPDDLRFASSEAEAFFNDKLGLSIGSGTVETLCSRTEGWAAGLQLASLSLSAAHAP
;
A
#
# COMPACT_ATOMS: atom_id res chain seq x y z
N LEU A 1 -8.69 -3.61 -12.19
CA LEU A 1 -9.08 -5.03 -12.34
C LEU A 1 -9.58 -5.41 -13.74
N ARG A 2 -10.41 -4.60 -14.43
CA ARG A 2 -10.91 -4.90 -15.81
C ARG A 2 -9.83 -5.12 -16.88
N HIS A 3 -8.64 -4.52 -16.73
CA HIS A 3 -7.55 -4.64 -17.71
C HIS A 3 -6.60 -5.83 -17.47
N LEU A 4 -6.75 -6.54 -16.34
CA LEU A 4 -5.92 -7.70 -15.99
C LEU A 4 -6.48 -9.03 -16.54
N VAL A 5 -7.66 -9.01 -17.13
CA VAL A 5 -8.33 -10.18 -17.68
C VAL A 5 -8.29 -10.11 -19.20
N GLN A 6 -7.60 -11.05 -19.85
CA GLN A 6 -7.49 -11.10 -21.32
C GLN A 6 -8.83 -11.44 -22.00
N ASN A 7 -9.75 -12.09 -21.29
CA ASN A 7 -11.10 -12.37 -21.76
C ASN A 7 -12.14 -12.09 -20.64
N PRO A 8 -12.63 -10.84 -20.51
CA PRO A 8 -13.61 -10.47 -19.48
C PRO A 8 -14.86 -11.35 -19.51
N ALA A 9 -15.22 -11.84 -20.70
CA ALA A 9 -16.40 -12.69 -20.90
C ALA A 9 -16.25 -14.08 -20.26
N GLU A 10 -15.03 -14.63 -20.15
CA GLU A 10 -14.81 -15.92 -19.47
C GLU A 10 -14.88 -15.79 -17.95
N LEU A 11 -14.39 -14.68 -17.39
CA LEU A 11 -14.62 -14.39 -15.97
C LEU A 11 -16.10 -14.12 -15.71
N ASP A 12 -16.76 -13.32 -16.56
CA ASP A 12 -18.20 -13.09 -16.43
C ASP A 12 -19.00 -14.39 -16.55
N LEU A 13 -18.65 -15.31 -17.46
CA LEU A 13 -19.27 -16.63 -17.53
C LEU A 13 -19.01 -17.45 -16.25
N ALA A 14 -17.78 -17.44 -15.72
CA ALA A 14 -17.42 -18.14 -14.48
C ALA A 14 -18.14 -17.56 -13.26
N PHE A 15 -18.44 -16.26 -13.25
CA PHE A 15 -19.28 -15.60 -12.24
C PHE A 15 -20.78 -15.88 -12.43
N GLN A 16 -21.24 -16.12 -13.66
CA GLN A 16 -22.67 -16.29 -13.98
C GLN A 16 -23.16 -17.75 -13.96
N SER A 17 -22.28 -18.75 -14.10
CA SER A 17 -22.69 -20.16 -14.28
C SER A 17 -22.53 -21.06 -13.05
N SER A 18 -22.18 -20.51 -11.89
CA SER A 18 -22.32 -21.17 -10.59
C SER A 18 -22.59 -20.14 -9.48
N PRO A 19 -23.42 -20.44 -8.45
CA PRO A 19 -23.86 -19.44 -7.48
C PRO A 19 -22.73 -18.82 -6.65
N ILE A 20 -21.54 -19.44 -6.66
CA ILE A 20 -20.32 -18.95 -6.03
C ILE A 20 -19.15 -19.47 -6.89
N PRO A 21 -18.32 -18.61 -7.51
CA PRO A 21 -17.05 -19.06 -8.09
C PRO A 21 -16.24 -19.70 -6.98
N GLN A 22 -15.81 -20.95 -7.16
CA GLN A 22 -14.86 -21.56 -6.24
C GLN A 22 -13.58 -20.73 -6.30
N LEU A 23 -13.17 -20.20 -5.14
CA LEU A 23 -12.07 -19.25 -5.00
C LEU A 23 -10.75 -19.77 -5.61
N ASP A 24 -10.61 -21.10 -5.69
CA ASP A 24 -9.54 -21.81 -6.40
C ASP A 24 -9.52 -21.56 -7.91
N VAL A 25 -10.68 -21.60 -8.57
CA VAL A 25 -10.79 -21.37 -10.02
C VAL A 25 -10.42 -19.92 -10.33
N VAL A 26 -10.92 -18.99 -9.52
CA VAL A 26 -10.58 -17.57 -9.64
C VAL A 26 -9.08 -17.34 -9.45
N LEU A 27 -8.48 -18.00 -8.46
CA LEU A 27 -7.04 -17.88 -8.21
C LEU A 27 -6.22 -18.38 -9.40
N ALA A 28 -6.54 -19.58 -9.89
CA ALA A 28 -5.83 -20.19 -11.02
C ALA A 28 -5.94 -19.32 -12.28
N ALA A 29 -7.14 -18.83 -12.59
CA ALA A 29 -7.37 -17.94 -13.72
C ALA A 29 -6.61 -16.60 -13.56
N LEU A 30 -6.59 -16.03 -12.37
CA LEU A 30 -5.88 -14.79 -12.10
C LEU A 30 -4.36 -14.96 -12.27
N VAL A 31 -3.78 -16.01 -11.68
CA VAL A 31 -2.35 -16.32 -11.80
C VAL A 31 -1.95 -16.54 -13.26
N ALA A 32 -2.71 -17.37 -14.00
CA ALA A 32 -2.46 -17.61 -15.41
C ALA A 32 -2.59 -16.33 -16.24
N GLY A 33 -3.62 -15.53 -15.96
CA GLY A 33 -3.86 -14.26 -16.65
C GLY A 33 -2.74 -13.24 -16.43
N LEU A 34 -2.19 -13.17 -15.22
CA LEU A 34 -1.04 -12.32 -14.87
C LEU A 34 0.26 -12.81 -15.53
N ALA A 35 0.48 -14.13 -15.54
CA ALA A 35 1.67 -14.75 -16.12
C ALA A 35 1.73 -14.57 -17.65
N ALA A 36 0.57 -14.55 -18.31
CA ALA A 36 0.46 -14.33 -19.75
C ALA A 36 0.72 -12.87 -20.19
N ARG A 37 1.04 -11.96 -19.26
CA ARG A 37 1.38 -10.58 -19.61
C ARG A 37 2.88 -10.44 -19.82
N HIS A 38 3.27 -9.91 -20.97
CA HIS A 38 4.64 -9.53 -21.29
C HIS A 38 5.00 -8.15 -20.69
N ALA A 39 4.66 -7.94 -19.42
CA ALA A 39 4.96 -6.71 -18.70
C ALA A 39 5.05 -7.01 -17.19
N ASP A 40 5.85 -6.22 -16.50
CA ASP A 40 5.89 -6.19 -15.04
C ASP A 40 4.63 -5.51 -14.50
N ILE A 41 4.03 -6.11 -13.48
CA ILE A 41 2.75 -5.70 -12.90
C ILE A 41 2.95 -5.49 -11.40
N THR A 42 2.64 -4.30 -10.93
CA THR A 42 2.59 -4.02 -9.48
C THR A 42 1.13 -3.93 -9.04
N LEU A 43 0.74 -4.76 -8.07
CA LEU A 43 -0.59 -4.74 -7.47
C LEU A 43 -0.54 -4.05 -6.11
N PHE A 44 -1.24 -2.92 -6.01
CA PHE A 44 -1.36 -2.15 -4.78
C PHE A 44 -2.62 -2.53 -4.02
N PHE A 45 -2.47 -2.91 -2.75
CA PHE A 45 -3.54 -3.17 -1.81
C PHE A 45 -3.39 -2.20 -0.65
N ASP A 46 -4.19 -1.14 -0.68
CA ASP A 46 -4.24 -0.20 0.44
C ASP A 46 -5.28 -0.64 1.48
N ASP A 47 -5.10 -0.19 2.71
CA ASP A 47 -5.96 -0.51 3.85
C ASP A 47 -6.24 -2.01 4.05
N TYR A 48 -5.25 -2.87 3.82
CA TYR A 48 -5.43 -4.33 3.85
C TYR A 48 -5.97 -4.88 5.18
N HIS A 49 -5.71 -4.18 6.28
CA HIS A 49 -6.31 -4.45 7.59
C HIS A 49 -7.85 -4.52 7.61
N ALA A 50 -8.54 -3.86 6.65
CA ALA A 50 -9.99 -3.92 6.50
C ALA A 50 -10.48 -5.27 5.93
N VAL A 51 -9.59 -6.10 5.38
CA VAL A 51 -9.92 -7.45 4.93
C VAL A 51 -10.05 -8.35 6.15
N GLU A 52 -11.29 -8.63 6.56
CA GLU A 52 -11.56 -9.48 7.73
C GLU A 52 -11.90 -10.93 7.34
N ALA A 53 -12.53 -11.13 6.18
CA ALA A 53 -13.04 -12.43 5.75
C ALA A 53 -11.92 -13.48 5.62
N PRO A 54 -11.94 -14.60 6.38
CA PRO A 54 -10.88 -15.61 6.34
C PRO A 54 -10.66 -16.22 4.97
N ALA A 55 -11.72 -16.35 4.17
CA ALA A 55 -11.60 -16.85 2.80
C ALA A 55 -10.75 -15.91 1.92
N VAL A 56 -10.92 -14.60 2.05
CA VAL A 56 -10.15 -13.60 1.30
C VAL A 56 -8.70 -13.57 1.77
N LYS A 57 -8.46 -13.64 3.09
CA LYS A 57 -7.09 -13.74 3.63
C LYS A 57 -6.33 -14.95 3.07
N ARG A 58 -6.96 -16.13 3.05
CA ARG A 58 -6.39 -17.35 2.45
C ARG A 58 -6.16 -17.23 0.96
N PHE A 59 -7.07 -16.57 0.23
CA PHE A 59 -6.88 -16.30 -1.19
C PHE A 59 -5.67 -15.42 -1.44
N MET A 60 -5.53 -14.34 -0.67
CA MET A 60 -4.41 -13.41 -0.78
C MET A 60 -3.07 -14.06 -0.43
N GLU A 61 -3.02 -14.90 0.61
CA GLU A 61 -1.84 -15.71 0.93
C GLU A 61 -1.41 -16.59 -0.25
N ARG A 62 -2.38 -17.26 -0.90
CA ARG A 62 -2.09 -18.13 -2.02
C ARG A 62 -1.70 -17.35 -3.26
N LEU A 63 -2.35 -16.20 -3.51
CA LEU A 63 -2.03 -15.32 -4.62
C LEU A 63 -0.60 -14.80 -4.53
N THR A 64 -0.16 -14.30 -3.37
CA THR A 64 1.22 -13.81 -3.20
C THR A 64 2.25 -14.93 -3.32
N ARG A 65 1.91 -16.16 -2.90
CA ARG A 65 2.79 -17.32 -3.01
C ARG A 65 2.88 -17.91 -4.42
N GLN A 66 1.80 -17.84 -5.19
CA GLN A 66 1.69 -18.43 -6.53
C GLN A 66 1.85 -17.42 -7.66
N ALA A 67 2.06 -16.15 -7.31
CA ALA A 67 2.23 -15.10 -8.29
C ALA A 67 3.41 -15.39 -9.22
N PRO A 68 3.27 -15.08 -10.51
CA PRO A 68 4.37 -15.20 -11.46
C PRO A 68 5.44 -14.12 -11.19
N ALA A 69 6.65 -14.35 -11.68
CA ALA A 69 7.81 -13.49 -11.40
C ALA A 69 7.66 -12.04 -11.92
N ASN A 70 6.77 -11.80 -12.87
CA ASN A 70 6.45 -10.46 -13.37
C ASN A 70 5.46 -9.69 -12.48
N VAL A 71 5.09 -10.21 -11.31
CA VAL A 71 4.14 -9.57 -10.40
C VAL A 71 4.80 -9.21 -9.08
N ALA A 72 4.72 -7.93 -8.72
CA ALA A 72 5.07 -7.42 -7.40
C ALA A 72 3.81 -7.01 -6.63
N PHE A 73 3.83 -7.18 -5.31
CA PHE A 73 2.75 -6.74 -4.42
C PHE A 73 3.24 -5.60 -3.53
N VAL A 74 2.42 -4.55 -3.44
CA VAL A 74 2.59 -3.49 -2.45
C VAL A 74 1.36 -3.50 -1.56
N ILE A 75 1.55 -3.74 -0.26
CA ILE A 75 0.44 -3.92 0.69
C ILE A 75 0.59 -2.88 1.80
N GLY A 76 -0.30 -1.89 1.80
CA GLY A 76 -0.48 -0.93 2.88
C GLY A 76 -1.44 -1.49 3.92
N SER A 77 -1.03 -1.49 5.19
CA SER A 77 -1.86 -1.98 6.28
C SER A 77 -1.50 -1.32 7.61
N ARG A 78 -2.49 -1.14 8.48
CA ARG A 78 -2.28 -0.63 9.86
C ARG A 78 -1.77 -1.70 10.81
N ASN A 79 -1.97 -2.97 10.48
CA ASN A 79 -1.46 -4.11 11.21
C ASN A 79 -0.68 -5.02 10.26
N LEU A 80 0.22 -5.83 10.82
CA LEU A 80 0.99 -6.77 10.02
C LEU A 80 0.03 -7.77 9.34
N PRO A 81 0.01 -7.85 7.98
CA PRO A 81 -0.86 -8.79 7.29
C PRO A 81 -0.53 -10.23 7.64
N ASP A 82 -1.54 -11.02 8.03
CA ASP A 82 -1.40 -12.46 8.22
C ASP A 82 -1.41 -13.18 6.87
N LEU A 83 -0.32 -13.01 6.12
CA LEU A 83 -0.06 -13.61 4.82
C LEU A 83 1.02 -14.70 4.90
N GLN A 84 1.36 -15.17 6.10
CA GLN A 84 2.37 -16.19 6.36
C GLN A 84 3.68 -15.98 5.55
N LEU A 85 4.14 -14.73 5.52
CA LEU A 85 5.27 -14.28 4.68
C LEU A 85 6.64 -14.80 5.11
N GLY A 86 6.71 -15.64 6.15
CA GLY A 86 7.97 -16.13 6.73
C GLY A 86 8.92 -16.74 5.71
N LYS A 87 8.41 -17.54 4.76
CA LYS A 87 9.23 -18.09 3.67
C LYS A 87 9.79 -17.00 2.74
N LEU A 88 8.95 -16.03 2.35
CA LEU A 88 9.36 -14.95 1.44
C LEU A 88 10.39 -14.04 2.12
N ARG A 89 10.24 -13.78 3.43
CA ARG A 89 11.25 -13.05 4.23
C ARG A 89 12.61 -13.72 4.22
N VAL A 90 12.66 -15.04 4.42
CA VAL A 90 13.92 -15.80 4.39
C VAL A 90 14.58 -15.77 3.01
N LEU A 91 13.79 -15.71 1.94
CA LEU A 91 14.29 -15.61 0.57
C LEU A 91 14.70 -14.18 0.17
N GLY A 92 14.42 -13.17 1.01
CA GLY A 92 14.68 -11.76 0.69
C GLY A 92 13.64 -11.12 -0.24
N ASP A 93 12.51 -11.80 -0.47
CA ASP A 93 11.45 -11.36 -1.39
C ASP A 93 10.42 -10.45 -0.71
N VAL A 94 10.71 -9.97 0.50
CA VAL A 94 9.83 -9.05 1.27
C VAL A 94 10.64 -7.85 1.72
N PHE A 95 10.16 -6.67 1.35
CA PHE A 95 10.63 -5.41 1.88
C PHE A 95 9.54 -4.81 2.78
N GLU A 96 9.88 -4.50 4.03
CA GLU A 96 8.95 -3.95 5.01
C GLU A 96 9.33 -2.50 5.32
N ILE A 97 8.35 -1.61 5.23
CA ILE A 97 8.47 -0.21 5.64
C ILE A 97 7.59 -0.03 6.87
N GLY A 98 8.21 0.27 7.99
CA GLY A 98 7.54 0.50 9.25
C GLY A 98 7.10 1.95 9.44
N PRO A 99 6.33 2.25 10.51
CA PRO A 99 5.97 3.61 10.89
C PRO A 99 7.20 4.51 11.07
N ASP A 100 8.28 3.98 11.64
CA ASP A 100 9.49 4.77 11.91
C ASP A 100 10.26 5.14 10.63
N ASP A 101 10.14 4.34 9.57
CA ASP A 101 10.70 4.65 8.25
C ASP A 101 9.88 5.73 7.50
N LEU A 102 8.61 5.92 7.88
CA LEU A 102 7.69 6.88 7.26
C LEU A 102 7.61 8.21 8.02
N ARG A 103 8.02 8.22 9.29
CA ARG A 103 8.06 9.43 10.12
C ARG A 103 9.21 10.30 9.66
N PHE A 104 8.93 11.59 9.50
CA PHE A 104 9.94 12.57 9.18
C PHE A 104 10.83 12.77 10.41
N ALA A 105 12.14 12.72 10.19
CA ALA A 105 13.11 13.28 11.11
C ALA A 105 12.97 14.81 11.17
N SER A 106 13.49 15.44 12.23
CA SER A 106 13.45 16.90 12.39
C SER A 106 14.06 17.64 11.18
N SER A 107 15.14 17.11 10.60
CA SER A 107 15.77 17.67 9.39
C SER A 107 14.88 17.54 8.15
N GLU A 108 14.13 16.45 8.02
CA GLU A 108 13.17 16.26 6.91
C GLU A 108 11.96 17.17 7.09
N ALA A 109 11.49 17.38 8.33
CA ALA A 109 10.46 18.34 8.65
C ALA A 109 10.91 19.79 8.36
N GLU A 110 12.17 20.13 8.65
CA GLU A 110 12.74 21.43 8.31
C GLU A 110 12.77 21.65 6.79
N ALA A 111 13.30 20.68 6.04
CA ALA A 111 13.29 20.73 4.58
C ALA A 111 11.86 20.79 4.01
N PHE A 112 10.91 20.09 4.64
CA PHE A 112 9.50 20.15 4.25
C PHE A 112 8.90 21.55 4.45
N PHE A 113 9.05 22.15 5.63
CA PHE A 113 8.46 23.47 5.88
C PHE A 113 9.16 24.60 5.12
N ASN A 114 10.49 24.56 5.04
CA ASN A 114 11.27 25.67 4.53
C ASN A 114 11.59 25.52 3.04
N ASP A 115 12.06 24.35 2.60
CA ASP A 115 12.47 24.16 1.21
C ASP A 115 11.27 23.84 0.30
N LYS A 116 10.31 23.01 0.77
CA LYS A 116 9.14 22.64 -0.04
C LYS A 116 8.00 23.63 0.06
N LEU A 117 7.71 24.15 1.26
CA LEU A 117 6.56 25.04 1.48
C LEU A 117 6.94 26.52 1.58
N GLY A 118 8.24 26.86 1.67
CA GLY A 118 8.70 28.25 1.69
C GLY A 118 8.33 29.04 2.94
N LEU A 119 7.95 28.38 4.03
CA LEU A 119 7.41 29.05 5.23
C LEU A 119 8.48 29.81 6.03
N SER A 120 9.77 29.48 5.83
CA SER A 120 10.90 30.15 6.48
C SER A 120 10.77 30.23 8.01
N ILE A 121 10.30 29.14 8.64
CA ILE A 121 10.12 29.04 10.09
C ILE A 121 11.41 28.60 10.79
N GLY A 122 11.62 29.11 12.00
CA GLY A 122 12.82 28.78 12.80
C GLY A 122 12.83 27.34 13.30
N SER A 123 14.04 26.79 13.49
CA SER A 123 14.27 25.39 13.90
C SER A 123 13.54 24.98 15.19
N GLY A 124 13.44 25.86 16.19
CA GLY A 124 12.67 25.58 17.42
C GLY A 124 11.17 25.39 17.17
N THR A 125 10.61 26.12 16.19
CA THR A 125 9.22 25.93 15.75
C THR A 125 9.08 24.62 14.98
N VAL A 126 10.02 24.31 14.08
CA VAL A 126 10.05 23.03 13.36
C VAL A 126 10.07 21.85 14.35
N GLU A 127 10.98 21.88 15.33
CA GLU A 127 11.11 20.82 16.34
C GLU A 127 9.82 20.65 17.14
N THR A 128 9.20 21.77 17.56
CA THR A 128 7.91 21.74 18.26
C THR A 128 6.81 21.11 17.41
N LEU A 129 6.71 21.48 16.12
CA LEU A 129 5.70 20.94 15.21
C LEU A 129 5.97 19.47 14.90
N CYS A 130 7.22 19.09 14.66
CA CYS A 130 7.64 17.71 14.43
C CYS A 130 7.33 16.83 15.65
N SER A 131 7.65 17.28 16.86
CA SER A 131 7.33 16.57 18.10
C SER A 131 5.82 16.40 18.29
N ARG A 132 5.03 17.47 18.10
CA ARG A 132 3.57 17.43 18.28
C ARG A 132 2.84 16.61 17.22
N THR A 133 3.43 16.44 16.05
CA THR A 133 2.89 15.63 14.95
C THR A 133 3.52 14.24 14.89
N GLU A 134 4.43 13.93 15.83
CA GLU A 134 5.24 12.71 15.85
C GLU A 134 5.97 12.43 14.52
N GLY A 135 6.33 13.48 13.77
CA GLY A 135 6.95 13.38 12.46
C GLY A 135 6.02 12.89 11.35
N TRP A 136 4.72 12.68 11.61
CA TRP A 136 3.80 12.23 10.56
C TRP A 136 3.60 13.31 9.50
N ALA A 137 3.90 12.99 8.24
CA ALA A 137 3.76 13.90 7.10
C ALA A 137 2.36 14.54 7.02
N ALA A 138 1.30 13.78 7.29
CA ALA A 138 -0.06 14.31 7.35
C ALA A 138 -0.25 15.34 8.48
N GLY A 139 0.31 15.08 9.67
CA GLY A 139 0.28 16.02 10.79
C GLY A 139 1.08 17.29 10.49
N LEU A 140 2.27 17.15 9.91
CA LEU A 140 3.10 18.27 9.45
C LEU A 140 2.38 19.12 8.39
N GLN A 141 1.68 18.48 7.46
CA GLN A 141 0.88 19.18 6.44
C GLN A 141 -0.32 19.91 7.06
N LEU A 142 -0.99 19.35 8.07
CA LEU A 142 -2.06 20.06 8.77
C LEU A 142 -1.53 21.26 9.57
N ALA A 143 -0.34 21.12 10.17
CA ALA A 143 0.33 22.22 10.84
C ALA A 143 0.71 23.34 9.86
N SER A 144 1.23 23.01 8.68
CA SER A 144 1.59 23.99 7.65
C SER A 144 0.37 24.78 7.17
N LEU A 145 -0.75 24.11 6.92
CA LEU A 145 -2.01 24.76 6.53
C LEU A 145 -2.51 25.74 7.60
N SER A 146 -2.38 25.38 8.87
CA SER A 146 -2.76 26.26 9.99
C SER A 146 -1.87 27.50 10.09
N LEU A 147 -0.56 27.34 9.86
CA LEU A 147 0.39 28.45 9.82
C LEU A 147 0.11 29.41 8.67
N SER A 148 -0.14 28.88 7.47
CA SER A 148 -0.46 29.68 6.29
C SER A 148 -1.78 30.44 6.45
N ALA A 149 -2.79 29.84 7.09
CA ALA A 149 -4.05 30.51 7.39
C ALA A 149 -3.89 31.64 8.42
N ALA A 150 -2.99 31.50 9.39
CA ALA A 150 -2.67 32.56 10.35
C ALA A 150 -1.86 33.72 9.74
N HIS A 151 -1.22 33.50 8.59
CA HIS A 151 -0.46 34.51 7.84
C HIS A 151 -1.20 35.03 6.60
N ALA A 152 -2.48 34.66 6.40
CA ALA A 152 -3.31 35.23 5.35
C ALA A 152 -3.71 36.69 5.71
N PRO A 153 -3.62 37.64 4.76
CA PRO A 153 -3.87 39.07 4.99
C PRO A 153 -5.33 39.40 5.31
#